data_AF-A0A0Q5BHN9-F1
#
_entry.id   AF-A0A0Q5BHN9-F1
#
_cell.length_a   1.000
_cell.length_b   1.000
_cell.length_c   1.000
_cell.angle_alpha   90.00
_cell.angle_beta   90.00
_cell.angle_gamma   90.00
#
_symmetry.space_group_name_H-M   'P 1'
#
loop_
_entity.id
_entity.type
_entity.pdbx_description
1 polymer ?
#
loop_
_entity_poly.entity_id
_entity_poly.type
_entity_poly.pdbx_seq_one_letter_code
_entity_poly.pdbx_strand_id
1 'polypeptide(L)'
;MAIRWAKSADKHGIDHDDATNAILNYVYRLEEFEEPRIGNRRPDLFIGPMRDRTQLLEVVALITPPADIFIFHVMIARRKMLDIAERNAK
;
A
#
# COMPACT_ATOMS: atom_id res chain seq x y z
N MET A 1 -6.40 -9.49 13.09
CA MET A 1 -6.04 -8.87 11.79
C MET A 1 -5.15 -9.86 11.07
N ALA A 2 -5.57 -10.39 9.92
CA ALA A 2 -4.76 -11.31 9.14
C ALA A 2 -4.24 -10.55 7.92
N ILE A 3 -2.92 -10.36 7.83
CA ILE A 3 -2.27 -9.79 6.65
C ILE A 3 -1.91 -10.95 5.74
N ARG A 4 -2.40 -10.89 4.51
CA ARG A 4 -2.11 -11.86 3.45
C ARG A 4 -1.38 -11.16 2.33
N TRP A 5 -0.40 -11.84 1.75
CA TRP A 5 0.47 -11.29 0.72
C TRP A 5 0.27 -12.05 -0.58
N ALA A 6 0.10 -11.32 -1.68
CA ALA A 6 0.23 -11.91 -3.00
C ALA A 6 1.71 -12.13 -3.30
N LYS A 7 2.03 -13.18 -4.07
CA LYS A 7 3.41 -13.40 -4.57
C LYS A 7 3.99 -12.21 -5.34
N SER A 8 3.12 -11.34 -5.88
CA SER A 8 3.56 -10.12 -6.57
C SER A 8 4.08 -9.03 -5.63
N ALA A 9 3.69 -9.03 -4.35
CA ALA A 9 4.18 -8.06 -3.37
C ALA A 9 5.69 -8.23 -3.11
N ASP A 10 6.19 -9.45 -3.19
CA ASP A 10 7.60 -9.79 -2.92
C ASP A 10 8.54 -9.46 -4.07
N LYS A 11 8.01 -9.05 -5.24
CA LYS A 11 8.81 -8.84 -6.47
C LYS A 11 9.91 -7.79 -6.32
N HIS A 12 9.75 -6.85 -5.39
CA HIS A 12 10.68 -5.75 -5.19
C HIS A 12 11.60 -5.94 -3.98
N GLY A 13 11.55 -7.11 -3.31
CA GLY A 13 12.43 -7.43 -2.19
C GLY A 13 12.24 -6.54 -0.95
N ILE A 14 11.08 -5.91 -0.81
CA ILE A 14 10.75 -5.10 0.36
C ILE A 14 10.24 -6.03 1.46
N ASP A 15 10.77 -5.85 2.68
CA ASP A 15 10.36 -6.61 3.85
C ASP A 15 8.88 -6.35 4.18
N HIS A 16 8.16 -7.41 4.56
CA HIS A 16 6.75 -7.34 4.94
C HIS A 16 6.50 -6.40 6.12
N ASP A 17 7.42 -6.32 7.06
CA ASP A 17 7.33 -5.41 8.20
C ASP A 17 7.49 -3.95 7.75
N ASP A 18 8.32 -3.67 6.75
CA ASP A 18 8.47 -2.32 6.20
C ASP A 18 7.22 -1.89 5.43
N ALA A 19 6.63 -2.79 4.65
CA ALA A 19 5.35 -2.55 4.01
C ALA A 19 4.21 -2.37 5.04
N THR A 20 4.20 -3.17 6.10
CA THR A 20 3.23 -3.02 7.20
C THR A 20 3.41 -1.69 7.93
N ASN A 21 4.67 -1.30 8.20
CA ASN A 21 4.97 -0.01 8.80
C ASN A 21 4.50 1.17 7.93
N ALA A 22 4.67 1.06 6.60
CA ALA A 22 4.19 2.07 5.65
C ALA A 22 2.66 2.17 5.64
N ILE A 23 1.93 1.06 5.77
CA ILE A 23 0.46 1.08 5.91
C ILE A 23 0.06 1.70 7.26
N LEU A 24 0.76 1.38 8.36
CA LEU A 24 0.38 1.90 9.69
C LEU A 24 0.72 3.38 9.88
N ASN A 25 1.79 3.85 9.26
CA ASN A 25 2.30 5.22 9.38
C ASN A 25 2.16 5.98 8.05
N TYR A 26 1.11 5.71 7.29
CA TYR A 26 0.93 6.33 5.98
C TYR A 26 0.92 7.86 6.08
N VAL A 27 1.60 8.49 5.15
CA VAL A 27 1.54 9.95 4.92
C VAL A 27 0.35 10.26 4.04
N TYR A 28 0.09 9.41 3.04
CA TYR A 28 -1.06 9.52 2.16
C TYR A 28 -1.79 8.19 2.06
N ARG A 29 -3.12 8.27 2.08
CA ARG A 29 -4.01 7.16 1.74
C ARG A 29 -4.95 7.64 0.66
N LEU A 30 -5.00 6.90 -0.44
CA LEU A 30 -5.97 7.10 -1.51
C LEU A 30 -6.88 5.88 -1.54
N GLU A 31 -8.11 6.10 -1.09
CA GLU A 31 -9.14 5.06 -1.09
C GLU A 31 -9.60 4.78 -2.52
N GLU A 32 -9.94 3.53 -2.80
CA GLU A 32 -10.45 3.11 -4.11
C GLU A 32 -9.56 3.45 -5.32
N PHE A 33 -8.23 3.39 -5.11
CA PHE A 33 -7.20 3.87 -6.03
C PHE A 33 -7.26 3.27 -7.44
N GLU A 34 -7.45 1.96 -7.54
CA GLU A 34 -7.53 1.24 -8.82
C GLU A 34 -8.81 0.43 -8.93
N GLU A 35 -9.14 0.02 -10.16
CA GLU A 35 -10.22 -0.92 -10.39
C GLU A 35 -9.94 -2.28 -9.71
N PRO A 36 -11.00 -2.96 -9.23
CA PRO A 36 -10.84 -4.21 -8.52
C PRO A 36 -10.27 -5.27 -9.47
N ARG A 37 -9.04 -5.72 -9.21
CA ARG A 37 -8.44 -6.84 -9.95
C ARG A 37 -8.96 -8.21 -9.46
N ILE A 38 -9.47 -8.26 -8.24
CA ILE A 38 -10.00 -9.46 -7.59
C ILE A 38 -11.25 -9.07 -6.78
N GLY A 39 -12.40 -9.67 -7.10
CA GLY A 39 -13.67 -9.38 -6.43
C GLY A 39 -14.30 -8.05 -6.85
N ASN A 40 -15.12 -7.47 -5.97
CA ASN A 40 -15.89 -6.25 -6.26
C ASN A 40 -15.39 -4.99 -5.52
N ARG A 41 -14.31 -5.10 -4.73
CA ARG A 41 -13.85 -3.99 -3.89
C ARG A 41 -12.55 -3.42 -4.42
N ARG A 42 -12.53 -2.09 -4.57
CA ARG A 42 -11.35 -1.36 -5.03
C ARG A 42 -10.30 -1.35 -3.92
N PRO A 43 -9.03 -1.62 -4.25
CA PRO A 43 -7.96 -1.55 -3.28
C PRO A 43 -7.56 -0.10 -3.00
N ASP A 44 -6.98 0.11 -1.83
CA ASP A 44 -6.46 1.39 -1.40
C ASP A 44 -4.96 1.46 -1.67
N LEU A 45 -4.48 2.67 -1.98
CA LEU A 45 -3.05 2.99 -2.05
C LEU A 45 -2.63 3.68 -0.76
N PHE A 46 -1.59 3.15 -0.12
CA PHE A 46 -0.90 3.75 1.01
C PHE A 46 0.48 4.20 0.55
N ILE A 47 0.84 5.43 0.90
CA ILE A 47 2.22 5.90 0.81
C ILE A 47 2.71 6.19 2.21
N GLY A 48 3.72 5.46 2.66
CA GLY A 48 4.25 5.60 4.02
C GLY A 48 5.73 5.24 4.12
N PRO A 49 6.39 5.56 5.23
CA PRO A 49 7.83 5.33 5.38
C PRO A 49 8.16 3.87 5.66
N MET A 50 9.36 3.46 5.25
CA MET A 50 10.02 2.27 5.80
C MET A 50 10.30 2.45 7.31
N ARG A 51 10.58 1.35 8.03
CA ARG A 51 10.87 1.40 9.48
C ARG A 51 12.07 2.28 9.80
N ASP A 52 13.08 2.29 8.92
CA ASP A 52 14.29 3.10 9.03
C ASP A 52 14.09 4.57 8.59
N ARG A 53 12.91 4.90 8.06
CA ARG A 53 12.52 6.23 7.53
C ARG A 53 13.40 6.76 6.40
N THR A 54 14.19 5.92 5.74
CA THR A 54 15.07 6.36 4.64
C THR A 54 14.31 6.58 3.35
N GLN A 55 13.23 5.82 3.13
CA GLN A 55 12.43 5.85 1.92
C GLN A 55 10.93 5.76 2.21
N LEU A 56 10.12 6.24 1.26
CA LEU A 56 8.69 6.01 1.23
C LEU A 56 8.40 4.80 0.36
N LEU A 57 7.41 4.01 0.76
CA LEU A 57 6.86 2.88 0.03
C LEU A 57 5.49 3.24 -0.52
N GLU A 58 5.21 2.82 -1.75
CA GLU A 58 3.85 2.69 -2.25
C GLU A 58 3.37 1.26 -1.98
N VAL A 59 2.27 1.13 -1.23
CA VAL A 59 1.67 -0.15 -0.86
C VAL A 59 0.22 -0.15 -1.31
N VAL A 60 -0.13 -1.09 -2.18
CA VAL A 60 -1.52 -1.27 -2.62
C VAL A 60 -2.10 -2.48 -1.92
N ALA A 61 -3.18 -2.25 -1.18
CA ALA A 61 -3.78 -3.25 -0.32
C ALA A 61 -5.31 -3.22 -0.41
N LEU A 62 -5.91 -4.40 -0.41
CA LEU A 62 -7.35 -4.56 -0.28
C LEU A 62 -7.72 -4.74 1.19
N ILE A 63 -8.44 -3.77 1.76
CA ILE A 63 -8.96 -3.86 3.13
C ILE A 63 -10.36 -4.46 3.09
N THR A 64 -10.50 -5.63 3.71
CA THR A 64 -11.78 -6.33 3.87
C THR A 64 -12.17 -6.33 5.35
N PRO A 65 -13.23 -5.60 5.74
CA PRO A 65 -13.75 -5.63 7.10
C PRO A 65 -14.14 -7.06 7.52
N PRO A 66 -13.98 -7.43 8.80
CA PRO A 66 -13.60 -6.56 9.91
C PRO A 66 -12.09 -6.37 10.12
N ALA A 67 -11.21 -7.18 9.53
CA ALA A 67 -9.77 -7.12 9.84
C ALA A 67 -8.83 -7.82 8.84
N ASP A 68 -9.26 -8.13 7.62
CA ASP A 68 -8.41 -8.77 6.61
C ASP A 68 -7.76 -7.70 5.71
N ILE A 69 -6.44 -7.79 5.57
CA ILE A 69 -5.69 -6.94 4.62
C ILE A 69 -4.99 -7.86 3.63
N PHE A 70 -5.26 -7.68 2.35
CA PHE A 70 -4.58 -8.40 1.28
C PHE A 70 -3.68 -7.46 0.49
N ILE A 71 -2.37 -7.59 0.67
CA ILE A 71 -1.35 -6.75 0.05
C ILE A 71 -0.86 -7.44 -1.21
N PHE A 72 -0.89 -6.74 -2.34
CA PHE A 72 -0.51 -7.34 -3.62
C PHE A 72 0.55 -6.54 -4.39
N HIS A 73 0.83 -5.31 -3.98
CA HIS A 73 1.87 -4.48 -4.58
C HIS A 73 2.59 -3.69 -3.49
N VAL A 74 3.92 -3.80 -3.48
CA VAL A 74 4.81 -3.06 -2.59
C VAL A 74 6.05 -2.68 -3.39
N MET A 75 6.39 -1.40 -3.39
CA MET A 75 7.66 -0.93 -3.93
C MET A 75 8.04 0.43 -3.34
N ILE A 76 9.27 0.88 -3.60
CA ILE A 76 9.66 2.27 -3.30
C ILE A 76 8.72 3.23 -4.04
N ALA A 77 8.19 4.20 -3.31
CA ALA A 77 7.22 5.16 -3.81
C ALA A 77 7.80 5.91 -5.02
N ARG A 78 7.15 5.73 -6.17
CA ARG A 78 7.55 6.42 -7.40
C ARG A 78 7.07 7.86 -7.34
N ARG A 79 7.84 8.76 -7.97
CA ARG A 79 7.48 10.19 -8.06
C ARG A 79 6.06 10.39 -8.61
N LYS A 80 5.68 9.62 -9.62
CA LYS A 80 4.32 9.63 -10.19
C LYS A 80 3.24 9.33 -9.14
N MET A 81 3.44 8.33 -8.27
CA MET A 81 2.45 7.98 -7.24
C MET A 81 2.41 9.03 -6.14
N LEU A 82 3.57 9.58 -5.75
CA LEU A 82 3.66 10.70 -4.81
C LEU A 82 2.89 11.92 -5.32
N ASP A 83 3.12 12.32 -6.58
CA ASP A 83 2.42 13.47 -7.18
C ASP A 83 0.90 13.24 -7.25
N ILE A 84 0.45 12.00 -7.53
CA ILE A 84 -0.98 11.66 -7.51
C ILE A 84 -1.55 11.73 -6.08
N ALA A 85 -0.85 11.16 -5.11
CA ALA A 85 -1.28 11.17 -3.72
C ALA A 85 -1.37 12.59 -3.17
N GLU A 86 -0.36 13.44 -3.40
CA GLU A 86 -0.36 14.85 -3.02
C GLU A 86 -1.52 15.64 -3.62
N ARG A 87 -1.89 15.35 -4.88
CA ARG A 87 -3.01 16.02 -5.55
C ARG A 87 -4.38 15.60 -5.02
N ASN A 88 -4.51 14.36 -4.55
CA ASN A 88 -5.78 13.78 -4.09
C ASN A 88 -5.94 13.81 -2.56
N ALA A 89 -4.91 14.19 -1.80
CA ALA A 89 -4.94 14.30 -0.34
C ALA A 89 -5.68 15.55 0.18
N LYS A 90 -6.69 16.05 -0.55
CA LYS A 90 -7.50 17.22 -0.15
C LYS A 90 -8.79 16.81 0.53
#